data_AF-A0A521UI43-F1
#
_entry.id   AF-A0A521UI43-F1
#
_cell.length_a   1.000
_cell.length_b   1.000
_cell.length_c   1.000
_cell.angle_alpha   90.00
_cell.angle_beta   90.00
_cell.angle_gamma   90.00
#
_symmetry.space_group_name_H-M   'P 1'
#
loop_
_entity.id
_entity.type
_entity.pdbx_description
1 polymer ?
#
loop_
_entity_poly.entity_id
_entity_poly.type
_entity_poly.pdbx_seq_one_letter_code
_entity_poly.pdbx_strand_id
1 'polypeptide(L)'
;MTTFDDFLHPIPSRAPTGDAALDELLGRVEAAGDPDALAVLSARAGAGPAVARRLGELAASIGNLGVASRAERSVYEAVYAAQHERLRLVGDLAIAAAAQGLEEPLLDLFESHPDPGVRLGVGSALLAANPSRAALERIAPAMDLADDLMVWVRDLGTAAAVRLDPATAFERLGPRFERELALPHSYLARGLFHALHASAPIDPRWFAFLVRFYEKADAVVLDSVLCAHPDPAAVEALAGFVRDRARAGLDWLTYAGFTLLKWGPSGRSAAPAVVEAAQAALASGASDYRLTMPLDVLVAMDDQAVIPAMEALRPMAKRKAKTALEEALRKLGAESAPAGRKRSPAKVAPGREGLAATLTAAGFSAARVAELVKIARRRIVLEPVEGPAGASRLGGLPDLGPDAPWPVVRLPKRTAAERLPQGLEATPHTVEGAHVVVPLGFVAQLRLEELAPHDPEGRLPPKGLLSFFARQDVEAGEHGELVRIAAAVLFHEDGELAPREPPPELPESERRSARGLRFRGEVPLPEPQFAYKLGLLEEETTRYDALPREVPTYASLGYASAAYYQGLPGRRETLLLSVGSDDYCWGDASSVFFLIADAALAARDFSKAVCVADEC
;
A
#
# COMPACT_ATOMS: atom_id res chain seq x y z
N MET A 1 59.40 -16.22 -7.32
CA MET A 1 58.44 -16.28 -8.43
C MET A 1 58.16 -14.85 -8.84
N THR A 2 58.50 -14.50 -10.09
CA THR A 2 59.10 -13.20 -10.44
C THR A 2 58.62 -12.69 -11.80
N THR A 3 57.33 -12.88 -12.13
CA THR A 3 56.65 -12.23 -13.26
C THR A 3 55.24 -11.78 -12.84
N PHE A 4 54.95 -10.52 -13.13
CA PHE A 4 53.66 -9.84 -12.92
C PHE A 4 52.70 -10.12 -14.10
N ASP A 5 53.21 -10.67 -15.22
CA ASP A 5 52.44 -11.09 -16.39
C ASP A 5 51.44 -12.20 -16.10
N ASP A 6 51.71 -13.06 -15.12
CA ASP A 6 50.75 -14.11 -14.71
C ASP A 6 49.56 -13.54 -13.90
N PHE A 7 49.66 -12.25 -13.51
CA PHE A 7 48.59 -11.43 -12.94
C PHE A 7 48.11 -10.32 -13.91
N LEU A 8 48.75 -10.15 -15.07
CA LEU A 8 48.27 -9.31 -16.16
C LEU A 8 47.20 -10.06 -16.96
N HIS A 9 45.97 -10.07 -16.45
CA HIS A 9 44.92 -9.51 -17.27
C HIS A 9 43.90 -8.77 -16.40
N PRO A 10 43.86 -7.43 -16.51
CA PRO A 10 42.86 -6.61 -15.84
C PRO A 10 41.48 -6.87 -16.48
N ILE A 11 40.43 -7.00 -15.67
CA ILE A 11 39.10 -6.55 -16.14
C ILE A 11 39.23 -5.03 -16.24
N PRO A 12 39.11 -4.44 -17.44
CA PRO A 12 39.29 -3.01 -17.61
C PRO A 12 38.17 -2.24 -16.92
N SER A 13 38.54 -1.15 -16.27
CA SER A 13 37.69 0.03 -16.15
C SER A 13 37.25 0.47 -17.55
N ARG A 14 35.95 0.80 -17.68
CA ARG A 14 35.26 1.23 -18.91
C ARG A 14 35.16 0.14 -19.97
N ALA A 15 34.04 -0.57 -19.94
CA ALA A 15 33.40 -0.96 -21.19
C ALA A 15 32.36 0.13 -21.51
N PRO A 16 32.33 0.65 -22.75
CA PRO A 16 31.09 1.14 -23.33
C PRO A 16 30.02 0.06 -23.06
N THR A 17 28.78 0.43 -22.77
CA THR A 17 27.62 -0.44 -22.50
C THR A 17 27.38 -1.54 -23.56
N GLY A 18 28.22 -1.57 -24.61
CA GLY A 18 28.13 -2.41 -25.79
C GLY A 18 27.20 -1.79 -26.83
N ASP A 19 26.63 -0.63 -26.50
CA ASP A 19 25.60 0.06 -27.27
C ASP A 19 26.09 1.47 -27.57
N ALA A 20 26.54 1.68 -28.81
CA ALA A 20 27.16 2.92 -29.25
C ALA A 20 26.27 4.16 -29.03
N ALA A 21 24.94 4.01 -29.05
CA ALA A 21 24.01 5.12 -28.85
C ALA A 21 23.90 5.50 -27.36
N LEU A 22 23.85 4.50 -26.48
CA LEU A 22 23.88 4.76 -25.04
C LEU A 22 25.24 5.32 -24.61
N ASP A 23 26.33 4.83 -25.19
CA ASP A 23 27.68 5.32 -24.91
C ASP A 23 27.91 6.75 -25.38
N GLU A 24 27.31 7.12 -26.50
CA GLU A 24 27.29 8.50 -27.00
C GLU A 24 26.46 9.42 -26.10
N LEU A 25 25.28 8.98 -25.65
CA LEU A 25 24.45 9.75 -24.71
C LEU A 25 25.18 9.96 -23.39
N LEU A 26 25.82 8.92 -22.85
CA LEU A 26 26.64 8.99 -21.64
C LEU A 26 27.77 10.01 -21.79
N GLY A 27 28.48 10.00 -22.93
CA GLY A 27 29.52 10.99 -23.21
C GLY A 27 29.01 12.43 -23.29
N ARG A 28 27.78 12.64 -23.79
CA ARG A 28 27.15 13.98 -23.85
C ARG A 28 26.70 14.47 -22.48
N VAL A 29 26.19 13.59 -21.61
CA VAL A 29 25.85 13.91 -20.22
C VAL A 29 27.11 14.23 -19.41
N GLU A 30 28.21 13.49 -19.63
CA GLU A 30 29.51 13.79 -19.02
C GLU A 30 30.06 15.15 -19.47
N ALA A 31 29.93 15.50 -20.75
CA ALA A 31 30.37 16.78 -21.29
C ALA A 31 29.55 17.99 -20.79
N ALA A 32 28.29 17.78 -20.39
CA ALA A 32 27.42 18.80 -19.82
C ALA A 32 27.78 19.16 -18.36
N GLY A 33 28.61 18.35 -17.68
CA GLY A 33 29.22 18.69 -16.39
C GLY A 33 28.29 18.64 -15.17
N ASP A 34 27.21 17.86 -15.24
CA ASP A 34 26.24 17.73 -14.15
C ASP A 34 26.77 16.79 -13.04
N PRO A 35 27.03 17.30 -11.82
CA PRO A 35 27.63 16.53 -10.74
C PRO A 35 26.72 15.41 -10.18
N ASP A 36 25.40 15.54 -10.29
CA ASP A 36 24.46 14.52 -9.77
C ASP A 36 24.37 13.32 -10.74
N ALA A 37 24.40 13.58 -12.05
CA ALA A 37 24.49 12.54 -13.07
C ALA A 37 25.79 11.73 -12.98
N LEU A 38 26.91 12.40 -12.67
CA LEU A 38 28.23 11.78 -12.51
C LEU A 38 28.33 10.87 -11.26
N ALA A 39 27.64 11.22 -10.17
CA ALA A 39 27.59 10.42 -8.95
C ALA A 39 26.83 9.10 -9.16
N VAL A 40 25.75 9.15 -9.96
CA VAL A 40 24.91 8.00 -10.31
C VAL A 40 25.63 7.01 -11.25
N LEU A 41 26.44 7.52 -12.19
CA LEU A 41 27.23 6.72 -13.14
C LEU A 41 28.39 5.94 -12.51
N SER A 42 28.98 6.49 -11.44
CA SER A 42 30.15 5.89 -10.78
C SER A 42 29.82 4.62 -9.98
N ALA A 43 28.55 4.34 -9.72
CA ALA A 43 28.13 3.30 -8.77
C ALA A 43 27.95 1.87 -9.36
N ARG A 44 28.04 1.63 -10.68
CA ARG A 44 27.43 0.42 -11.30
C ARG A 44 28.18 -0.37 -12.38
N ALA A 45 29.47 -0.15 -12.61
CA ALA A 45 30.20 -0.87 -13.67
C ALA A 45 30.56 -2.32 -13.29
N GLY A 46 29.74 -3.33 -13.63
CA GLY A 46 30.12 -4.73 -13.37
C GLY A 46 29.18 -5.87 -13.80
N ALA A 47 28.93 -6.07 -15.11
CA ALA A 47 28.52 -7.39 -15.64
C ALA A 47 28.84 -7.52 -17.14
N GLY A 48 29.41 -8.66 -17.57
CA GLY A 48 29.98 -8.83 -18.92
C GLY A 48 29.13 -9.63 -19.94
N PRO A 49 29.57 -9.70 -21.22
CA PRO A 49 28.79 -10.23 -22.36
C PRO A 49 28.51 -11.74 -22.35
N ALA A 50 29.28 -12.52 -21.60
CA ALA A 50 29.05 -13.97 -21.45
C ALA A 50 27.82 -14.29 -20.61
N VAL A 51 27.52 -13.41 -19.63
CA VAL A 51 26.33 -13.52 -18.79
C VAL A 51 25.09 -13.18 -19.61
N ALA A 52 25.09 -12.06 -20.33
CA ALA A 52 24.00 -11.63 -21.22
C ALA A 52 23.58 -12.69 -22.25
N ARG A 53 24.55 -13.38 -22.87
CA ARG A 53 24.29 -14.47 -23.82
C ARG A 53 23.65 -15.70 -23.17
N ARG A 54 24.17 -16.12 -22.01
CA ARG A 54 23.64 -17.27 -21.24
C ARG A 54 22.20 -17.01 -20.78
N LEU A 55 21.85 -15.76 -20.53
CA LEU A 55 20.51 -15.34 -20.13
C LEU A 55 19.53 -15.25 -21.29
N GLY A 56 19.97 -14.86 -22.49
CA GLY A 56 19.15 -14.98 -23.69
C GLY A 56 18.79 -16.44 -23.99
N GLU A 57 19.74 -17.35 -23.78
CA GLU A 57 19.53 -18.80 -23.90
C GLU A 57 18.60 -19.35 -22.80
N LEU A 58 18.69 -18.82 -21.58
CA LEU A 58 17.83 -19.21 -20.45
C LEU A 58 16.42 -18.62 -20.60
N ALA A 59 16.26 -17.34 -20.93
CA ALA A 59 14.97 -16.69 -21.15
C ALA A 59 14.15 -17.38 -22.26
N ALA A 60 14.83 -17.90 -23.30
CA ALA A 60 14.20 -18.70 -24.35
C ALA A 60 13.74 -20.10 -23.87
N SER A 61 14.25 -20.61 -22.75
CA SER A 61 13.87 -21.91 -22.17
C SER A 61 12.83 -21.81 -21.04
N ILE A 62 12.56 -20.60 -20.53
CA ILE A 62 11.65 -20.32 -19.40
C ILE A 62 10.19 -20.25 -19.87
N GLY A 63 9.70 -21.32 -20.51
CA GLY A 63 8.26 -21.56 -20.68
C GLY A 63 7.58 -22.10 -19.41
N ASN A 64 8.35 -22.38 -18.32
CA ASN A 64 7.80 -22.92 -17.08
C ASN A 64 8.76 -22.72 -15.88
N LEU A 65 8.62 -21.60 -15.16
CA LEU A 65 9.45 -21.21 -13.99
C LEU A 65 9.40 -22.20 -12.80
N GLY A 66 8.47 -23.16 -12.81
CA GLY A 66 8.33 -24.18 -11.77
C GLY A 66 9.38 -25.30 -11.82
N VAL A 67 10.25 -25.35 -12.84
CA VAL A 67 11.22 -26.44 -13.05
C VAL A 67 12.68 -25.97 -13.07
N ALA A 68 12.94 -24.65 -12.98
CA ALA A 68 14.29 -24.10 -13.00
C ALA A 68 15.09 -24.51 -11.75
N SER A 69 16.35 -24.90 -11.94
CA SER A 69 17.24 -25.20 -10.82
C SER A 69 17.56 -23.95 -9.99
N ARG A 70 17.97 -24.13 -8.73
CA ARG A 70 18.35 -23.02 -7.83
C ARG A 70 19.38 -22.06 -8.44
N ALA A 71 20.37 -22.59 -9.16
CA ALA A 71 21.38 -21.76 -9.81
C ALA A 71 20.79 -20.92 -10.97
N GLU A 72 19.84 -21.48 -11.71
CA GLU A 72 19.16 -20.78 -12.81
C GLU A 72 18.24 -19.67 -12.28
N ARG A 73 17.54 -19.91 -11.16
CA ARG A 73 16.70 -18.89 -10.50
C ARG A 73 17.54 -17.76 -9.90
N SER A 74 18.60 -18.04 -9.15
CA SER A 74 19.48 -16.98 -8.60
C SER A 74 20.18 -16.18 -9.69
N VAL A 75 20.57 -16.82 -10.81
CA VAL A 75 21.12 -16.11 -11.97
C VAL A 75 20.04 -15.25 -12.63
N TYR A 76 18.82 -15.76 -12.81
CA TYR A 76 17.69 -14.98 -13.34
C TYR A 76 17.37 -13.76 -12.46
N GLU A 77 17.28 -13.93 -11.14
CA GLU A 77 17.00 -12.84 -10.19
C GLU A 77 18.10 -11.79 -10.16
N ALA A 78 19.36 -12.20 -10.07
CA ALA A 78 20.50 -11.26 -10.08
C ALA A 78 20.54 -10.45 -11.39
N VAL A 79 20.15 -11.08 -12.49
CA VAL A 79 20.15 -10.45 -13.81
C VAL A 79 18.95 -9.56 -13.99
N TYR A 80 17.78 -10.00 -13.56
CA TYR A 80 16.58 -9.19 -13.56
C TYR A 80 16.80 -7.94 -12.69
N ALA A 81 17.39 -8.09 -11.51
CA ALA A 81 17.79 -6.98 -10.66
C ALA A 81 18.78 -6.05 -11.37
N ALA A 82 19.86 -6.58 -11.96
CA ALA A 82 20.83 -5.76 -12.69
C ALA A 82 20.23 -5.05 -13.92
N GLN A 83 19.32 -5.71 -14.65
CA GLN A 83 18.62 -5.14 -15.80
C GLN A 83 17.65 -4.06 -15.36
N HIS A 84 16.80 -4.33 -14.36
CA HIS A 84 15.90 -3.34 -13.77
C HIS A 84 16.68 -2.11 -13.28
N GLU A 85 17.83 -2.36 -12.67
CA GLU A 85 18.68 -1.32 -12.14
C GLU A 85 19.35 -0.47 -13.25
N ARG A 86 19.75 -1.10 -14.36
CA ARG A 86 20.21 -0.40 -15.57
C ARG A 86 19.09 0.44 -16.18
N LEU A 87 17.87 -0.11 -16.28
CA LEU A 87 16.72 0.62 -16.81
C LEU A 87 16.35 1.83 -15.96
N ARG A 88 16.43 1.70 -14.62
CA ARG A 88 16.27 2.82 -13.70
C ARG A 88 17.27 3.94 -13.97
N LEU A 89 18.56 3.61 -14.13
CA LEU A 89 19.59 4.60 -14.47
C LEU A 89 19.30 5.31 -15.79
N VAL A 90 18.91 4.55 -16.82
CA VAL A 90 18.58 5.11 -18.13
C VAL A 90 17.42 6.09 -17.97
N GLY A 91 16.40 5.75 -17.17
CA GLY A 91 15.31 6.67 -16.82
C GLY A 91 15.81 7.94 -16.14
N ASP A 92 16.60 7.83 -15.08
CA ASP A 92 17.14 8.98 -14.33
C ASP A 92 18.00 9.90 -15.23
N LEU A 93 18.89 9.33 -16.02
CA LEU A 93 19.75 10.06 -16.95
C LEU A 93 18.94 10.73 -18.06
N ALA A 94 17.93 10.04 -18.60
CA ALA A 94 17.04 10.62 -19.59
C ALA A 94 16.24 11.79 -19.00
N ILE A 95 15.79 11.71 -17.74
CA ILE A 95 15.09 12.81 -17.05
C ILE A 95 16.04 14.01 -16.91
N ALA A 96 17.26 13.80 -16.43
CA ALA A 96 18.26 14.87 -16.29
C ALA A 96 18.59 15.49 -17.66
N ALA A 97 18.81 14.68 -18.69
CA ALA A 97 19.09 15.15 -20.05
C ALA A 97 17.91 15.94 -20.64
N ALA A 98 16.68 15.48 -20.45
CA ALA A 98 15.48 16.17 -20.92
C ALA A 98 15.31 17.53 -20.22
N ALA A 99 15.60 17.60 -18.92
CA ALA A 99 15.59 18.86 -18.16
C ALA A 99 16.65 19.88 -18.65
N GLN A 100 17.74 19.40 -19.26
CA GLN A 100 18.77 20.23 -19.90
C GLN A 100 18.45 20.57 -21.37
N GLY A 101 17.29 20.16 -21.90
CA GLY A 101 16.89 20.42 -23.28
C GLY A 101 17.58 19.52 -24.31
N LEU A 102 18.13 18.37 -23.91
CA LEU A 102 18.75 17.39 -24.81
C LEU A 102 17.70 16.49 -25.47
N GLU A 103 16.70 17.10 -26.12
CA GLU A 103 15.54 16.38 -26.67
C GLU A 103 15.90 15.50 -27.86
N GLU A 104 16.64 16.00 -28.86
CA GLU A 104 16.96 15.20 -30.06
C GLU A 104 17.83 13.95 -29.81
N PRO A 105 18.89 14.02 -28.98
CA PRO A 105 19.65 12.82 -28.62
C PRO A 105 18.78 11.74 -27.97
N LEU A 106 17.79 12.15 -27.15
CA LEU A 106 16.86 11.22 -26.51
C LEU A 106 15.86 10.65 -27.51
N LEU A 107 15.41 11.43 -28.50
CA LEU A 107 14.53 10.94 -29.56
C LEU A 107 15.23 9.92 -30.45
N ASP A 108 16.48 10.20 -30.84
CA ASP A 108 17.28 9.26 -31.62
C ASP A 108 17.46 7.94 -30.84
N LEU A 109 17.75 8.02 -29.54
CA LEU A 109 17.84 6.84 -28.69
C LEU A 109 16.48 6.10 -28.56
N PHE A 110 15.38 6.81 -28.38
CA PHE A 110 14.03 6.23 -28.31
C PHE A 110 13.65 5.46 -29.59
N GLU A 111 14.05 5.97 -30.76
CA GLU A 111 13.72 5.37 -32.05
C GLU A 111 14.64 4.22 -32.43
N SER A 112 15.95 4.35 -32.17
CA SER A 112 16.94 3.39 -32.67
C SER A 112 17.28 2.27 -31.69
N HIS A 113 17.02 2.43 -30.38
CA HIS A 113 17.49 1.46 -29.40
C HIS A 113 16.72 0.13 -29.49
N PRO A 114 17.40 -1.03 -29.50
CA PRO A 114 16.71 -2.31 -29.67
C PRO A 114 16.00 -2.81 -28.39
N ASP A 115 16.44 -2.37 -27.21
CA ASP A 115 15.84 -2.77 -25.93
C ASP A 115 14.56 -1.96 -25.62
N PRO A 116 13.42 -2.62 -25.36
CA PRO A 116 12.13 -1.98 -25.10
C PRO A 116 12.09 -1.19 -23.79
N GLY A 117 12.81 -1.64 -22.76
CA GLY A 117 12.88 -0.99 -21.46
C GLY A 117 13.65 0.32 -21.54
N VAL A 118 14.72 0.38 -22.34
CA VAL A 118 15.46 1.63 -22.58
C VAL A 118 14.57 2.63 -23.31
N ARG A 119 13.86 2.21 -24.36
CA ARG A 119 12.88 3.05 -25.07
C ARG A 119 11.79 3.55 -24.12
N LEU A 120 11.29 2.68 -23.23
CA LEU A 120 10.31 3.06 -22.21
C LEU A 120 10.84 4.14 -21.26
N GLY A 121 12.04 3.95 -20.69
CA GLY A 121 12.65 4.92 -19.78
C GLY A 121 12.88 6.27 -20.45
N VAL A 122 13.44 6.26 -21.65
CA VAL A 122 13.74 7.48 -22.44
C VAL A 122 12.46 8.21 -22.86
N GLY A 123 11.50 7.48 -23.41
CA GLY A 123 10.23 8.09 -23.84
C GLY A 123 9.40 8.62 -22.66
N SER A 124 9.45 7.96 -21.49
CA SER A 124 8.83 8.47 -20.26
C SER A 124 9.46 9.78 -19.82
N ALA A 125 10.80 9.87 -19.84
CA ALA A 125 11.53 11.10 -19.52
C ALA A 125 11.21 12.25 -20.48
N LEU A 126 11.20 11.97 -21.79
CA LEU A 126 10.79 12.92 -22.82
C LEU A 126 9.39 13.47 -22.56
N LEU A 127 8.40 12.60 -22.27
CA LEU A 127 7.05 13.03 -21.96
C LEU A 127 6.96 13.82 -20.64
N ALA A 128 7.75 13.49 -19.63
CA ALA A 128 7.75 14.22 -18.36
C ALA A 128 8.29 15.65 -18.50
N ALA A 129 9.19 15.89 -19.45
CA ALA A 129 9.86 17.17 -19.66
C ALA A 129 9.10 18.18 -20.54
N ASN A 130 7.80 17.96 -20.80
CA ASN A 130 6.99 18.77 -21.74
C ASN A 130 7.63 18.84 -23.15
N PRO A 131 7.63 17.72 -23.88
CA PRO A 131 8.37 17.61 -25.12
C PRO A 131 7.81 18.55 -26.21
N SER A 132 8.66 18.93 -27.16
CA SER A 132 8.27 19.74 -28.29
C SER A 132 7.27 19.02 -29.18
N ARG A 133 6.57 19.78 -30.03
CA ARG A 133 5.67 19.21 -31.03
C ARG A 133 6.37 18.19 -31.93
N ALA A 134 7.60 18.47 -32.35
CA ALA A 134 8.39 17.58 -33.21
C ALA A 134 8.71 16.25 -32.49
N ALA A 135 9.06 16.32 -31.21
CA ALA A 135 9.27 15.14 -30.38
C ALA A 135 7.99 14.30 -30.23
N LEU A 136 6.85 14.94 -30.00
CA LEU A 136 5.55 14.26 -29.95
C LEU A 136 5.22 13.58 -31.29
N GLU A 137 5.48 14.22 -32.42
CA GLU A 137 5.29 13.65 -33.77
C GLU A 137 6.17 12.42 -34.01
N ARG A 138 7.38 12.38 -33.43
CA ARG A 138 8.32 11.26 -33.51
C ARG A 138 7.99 10.10 -32.55
N ILE A 139 7.48 10.39 -31.35
CA ILE A 139 7.09 9.36 -30.38
C ILE A 139 5.75 8.72 -30.73
N ALA A 140 4.78 9.50 -31.24
CA ALA A 140 3.40 9.05 -31.47
C ALA A 140 3.27 7.75 -32.29
N PRO A 141 4.02 7.53 -33.39
CA PRO A 141 3.96 6.28 -34.16
C PRO A 141 4.24 5.01 -33.36
N ALA A 142 4.90 5.10 -32.19
CA ALA A 142 5.13 3.95 -31.32
C ALA A 142 3.84 3.26 -30.84
N MET A 143 2.70 3.95 -30.87
CA MET A 143 1.39 3.34 -30.56
C MET A 143 1.00 2.21 -31.54
N ASP A 144 1.54 2.25 -32.76
CA ASP A 144 1.25 1.32 -33.86
C ASP A 144 2.16 0.09 -33.86
N LEU A 145 3.06 -0.05 -32.89
CA LEU A 145 3.91 -1.23 -32.77
C LEU A 145 3.03 -2.46 -32.57
N ALA A 146 3.16 -3.43 -33.48
CA ALA A 146 2.41 -4.69 -33.46
C ALA A 146 2.99 -5.72 -32.48
N ASP A 147 4.08 -5.38 -31.79
CA ASP A 147 4.78 -6.28 -30.88
C ASP A 147 4.11 -6.27 -29.50
N ASP A 148 3.61 -7.42 -29.07
CA ASP A 148 2.95 -7.61 -27.78
C ASP A 148 3.91 -7.45 -26.58
N LEU A 149 5.23 -7.50 -26.81
CA LEU A 149 6.24 -7.20 -25.78
C LEU A 149 6.49 -5.69 -25.63
N MET A 150 5.98 -4.87 -26.55
CA MET A 150 6.20 -3.42 -26.62
C MET A 150 5.05 -2.60 -26.02
N VAL A 151 4.16 -3.23 -25.26
CA VAL A 151 2.96 -2.61 -24.66
C VAL A 151 3.26 -1.25 -24.02
N TRP A 152 4.27 -1.16 -23.17
CA TRP A 152 4.60 0.08 -22.47
C TRP A 152 5.12 1.18 -23.40
N VAL A 153 5.79 0.80 -24.50
CA VAL A 153 6.25 1.74 -25.52
C VAL A 153 5.08 2.24 -26.38
N ARG A 154 4.06 1.40 -26.59
CA ARG A 154 2.78 1.81 -27.19
C ARG A 154 2.02 2.79 -26.31
N ASP A 155 2.10 2.63 -24.98
CA ASP A 155 1.50 3.57 -24.03
C ASP A 155 2.11 4.96 -24.16
N LEU A 156 3.44 5.03 -24.31
CA LEU A 156 4.14 6.30 -24.58
C LEU A 156 3.72 6.91 -25.92
N GLY A 157 3.63 6.10 -26.98
CA GLY A 157 3.12 6.55 -28.28
C GLY A 157 1.69 7.07 -28.19
N THR A 158 0.84 6.41 -27.41
CA THR A 158 -0.54 6.83 -27.14
C THR A 158 -0.57 8.17 -26.43
N ALA A 159 0.26 8.34 -25.39
CA ALA A 159 0.39 9.60 -24.67
C ALA A 159 0.88 10.74 -25.55
N ALA A 160 1.89 10.49 -26.39
CA ALA A 160 2.37 11.47 -27.34
C ALA A 160 1.30 11.85 -28.37
N ALA A 161 0.57 10.87 -28.90
CA ALA A 161 -0.51 11.09 -29.86
C ALA A 161 -1.66 11.92 -29.28
N VAL A 162 -2.06 11.65 -28.04
CA VAL A 162 -3.09 12.44 -27.32
C VAL A 162 -2.63 13.88 -27.12
N ARG A 163 -1.37 14.09 -26.70
CA ARG A 163 -0.83 15.45 -26.47
C ARG A 163 -0.62 16.25 -27.75
N LEU A 164 -0.30 15.59 -28.86
CA LEU A 164 -0.05 16.24 -30.14
C LEU A 164 -1.29 16.92 -30.72
N ASP A 165 -2.44 16.25 -30.60
CA ASP A 165 -3.71 16.78 -31.07
C ASP A 165 -4.86 16.32 -30.15
N PRO A 166 -5.01 16.96 -28.96
CA PRO A 166 -6.03 16.57 -28.00
C PRO A 166 -7.46 16.64 -28.56
N ALA A 167 -7.71 17.58 -29.48
CA ALA A 167 -9.03 17.84 -30.05
C ALA A 167 -9.49 16.76 -31.04
N THR A 168 -8.57 16.13 -31.77
CA THR A 168 -8.90 15.02 -32.71
C THR A 168 -8.42 13.65 -32.24
N ALA A 169 -7.71 13.58 -31.10
CA ALA A 169 -7.22 12.34 -30.52
C ALA A 169 -8.32 11.27 -30.41
N PHE A 170 -9.53 11.67 -30.01
CA PHE A 170 -10.67 10.76 -29.92
C PHE A 170 -11.04 10.12 -31.27
N GLU A 171 -11.07 10.89 -32.37
CA GLU A 171 -11.41 10.35 -33.70
C GLU A 171 -10.39 9.32 -34.19
N ARG A 172 -9.11 9.55 -33.86
CA ARG A 172 -8.02 8.68 -34.27
C ARG A 172 -7.92 7.42 -33.41
N LEU A 173 -8.05 7.59 -32.10
CA LEU A 173 -7.75 6.55 -31.12
C LEU A 173 -9.00 5.79 -30.67
N GLY A 174 -10.15 6.45 -30.57
CA GLY A 174 -11.41 5.87 -30.10
C GLY A 174 -11.76 4.54 -30.80
N PRO A 175 -11.78 4.47 -32.15
CA PRO A 175 -12.07 3.22 -32.87
C PRO A 175 -11.08 2.08 -32.60
N ARG A 176 -9.83 2.41 -32.22
CA ARG A 176 -8.82 1.40 -31.85
C ARG A 176 -9.10 0.84 -30.46
N PHE A 177 -9.35 1.75 -29.51
CA PHE A 177 -9.66 1.40 -28.14
C PHE A 177 -11.03 0.73 -27.96
N GLU A 178 -11.95 0.93 -28.89
CA GLU A 178 -13.23 0.21 -28.90
C GLU A 178 -13.03 -1.31 -28.96
N ARG A 179 -11.98 -1.78 -29.65
CA ARG A 179 -11.64 -3.21 -29.70
C ARG A 179 -11.09 -3.72 -28.36
N GLU A 180 -10.40 -2.86 -27.63
CA GLU A 180 -9.82 -3.16 -26.32
C GLU A 180 -10.89 -3.38 -25.26
N LEU A 181 -12.06 -2.76 -25.38
CA LEU A 181 -13.21 -3.01 -24.49
C LEU A 181 -13.71 -4.45 -24.53
N ALA A 182 -13.41 -5.20 -25.60
CA ALA A 182 -13.76 -6.62 -25.68
C ALA A 182 -12.79 -7.51 -24.86
N LEU A 183 -11.60 -7.00 -24.52
CA LEU A 183 -10.60 -7.77 -23.79
C LEU A 183 -10.86 -7.72 -22.28
N PRO A 184 -10.63 -8.83 -21.53
CA PRO A 184 -10.75 -8.84 -20.07
C PRO A 184 -9.73 -7.92 -19.38
N HIS A 185 -8.55 -7.79 -20.00
CA HIS A 185 -7.46 -6.90 -19.59
C HIS A 185 -6.89 -6.24 -20.84
N SER A 186 -6.79 -4.91 -20.86
CA SER A 186 -6.14 -4.17 -21.93
C SER A 186 -5.07 -3.29 -21.34
N TYR A 187 -3.82 -3.68 -21.54
CA TYR A 187 -2.70 -2.82 -21.17
C TYR A 187 -2.67 -1.54 -21.99
N LEU A 188 -3.10 -1.59 -23.26
CA LEU A 188 -3.21 -0.41 -24.11
C LEU A 188 -4.15 0.63 -23.47
N ALA A 189 -5.28 0.19 -22.90
CA ALA A 189 -6.22 1.07 -22.21
C ALA A 189 -5.59 1.79 -21.01
N ARG A 190 -4.67 1.14 -20.29
CA ARG A 190 -3.91 1.78 -19.20
C ARG A 190 -3.01 2.90 -19.71
N GLY A 191 -2.33 2.71 -20.84
CA GLY A 191 -1.56 3.76 -21.50
C GLY A 191 -2.41 4.98 -21.85
N LEU A 192 -3.60 4.75 -22.41
CA LEU A 192 -4.57 5.82 -22.65
C LEU A 192 -5.00 6.52 -21.36
N PHE A 193 -5.24 5.79 -20.27
CA PHE A 193 -5.63 6.39 -18.99
C PHE A 193 -4.54 7.30 -18.45
N HIS A 194 -3.28 6.85 -18.48
CA HIS A 194 -2.13 7.70 -18.10
C HIS A 194 -2.00 8.92 -19.02
N ALA A 195 -2.16 8.73 -20.33
CA ALA A 195 -2.12 9.80 -21.32
C ALA A 195 -3.17 10.89 -21.03
N LEU A 196 -4.42 10.49 -20.81
CA LEU A 196 -5.53 11.40 -20.53
C LEU A 196 -5.39 12.05 -19.17
N HIS A 197 -4.94 11.31 -18.14
CA HIS A 197 -4.67 11.87 -16.83
C HIS A 197 -3.68 13.03 -16.88
N ALA A 198 -2.62 12.88 -17.69
CA ALA A 198 -1.59 13.89 -17.87
C ALA A 198 -1.96 14.99 -18.89
N SER A 199 -3.11 14.89 -19.58
CA SER A 199 -3.53 15.81 -20.64
C SER A 199 -4.81 16.55 -20.23
N ALA A 200 -4.65 17.71 -19.58
CA ALA A 200 -5.77 18.61 -19.29
C ALA A 200 -5.80 19.76 -20.32
N PRO A 201 -6.96 20.15 -20.87
CA PRO A 201 -8.29 19.54 -20.69
C PRO A 201 -8.50 18.27 -21.52
N ILE A 202 -9.32 17.35 -21.00
CA ILE A 202 -9.71 16.10 -21.70
C ILE A 202 -10.91 16.41 -22.62
N ASP A 203 -10.87 15.91 -23.87
CA ASP A 203 -12.04 15.98 -24.76
C ASP A 203 -13.24 15.22 -24.13
N PRO A 204 -14.42 15.87 -23.96
CA PRO A 204 -15.59 15.28 -23.33
C PRO A 204 -16.00 13.89 -23.84
N ARG A 205 -15.74 13.58 -25.11
CA ARG A 205 -16.07 12.30 -25.72
C ARG A 205 -15.29 11.13 -25.10
N TRP A 206 -14.09 11.41 -24.56
CA TRP A 206 -13.34 10.40 -23.82
C TRP A 206 -14.06 9.94 -22.57
N PHE A 207 -14.81 10.80 -21.88
CA PHE A 207 -15.46 10.39 -20.64
C PHE A 207 -16.51 9.30 -20.86
N ALA A 208 -17.36 9.44 -21.89
CA ALA A 208 -18.34 8.41 -22.25
C ALA A 208 -17.69 7.07 -22.62
N PHE A 209 -16.49 7.12 -23.21
CA PHE A 209 -15.69 5.95 -23.51
C PHE A 209 -15.06 5.33 -22.25
N LEU A 210 -14.43 6.16 -21.41
CA LEU A 210 -13.72 5.77 -20.20
C LEU A 210 -14.62 5.07 -19.19
N VAL A 211 -15.83 5.59 -18.95
CA VAL A 211 -16.74 5.00 -17.94
C VAL A 211 -17.14 3.56 -18.28
N ARG A 212 -17.07 3.14 -19.56
CA ARG A 212 -17.34 1.76 -19.97
C ARG A 212 -16.27 0.78 -19.47
N PHE A 213 -15.07 1.25 -19.10
CA PHE A 213 -14.05 0.41 -18.49
C PHE A 213 -14.32 0.06 -17.02
N TYR A 214 -15.28 0.69 -16.34
CA TYR A 214 -15.68 0.23 -15.00
C TYR A 214 -16.22 -1.20 -15.02
N GLU A 215 -16.65 -1.71 -16.18
CA GLU A 215 -17.10 -3.11 -16.34
C GLU A 215 -15.94 -4.12 -16.35
N LYS A 216 -14.69 -3.65 -16.30
CA LYS A 216 -13.47 -4.45 -16.42
C LYS A 216 -12.67 -4.42 -15.11
N ALA A 217 -11.73 -5.35 -14.98
CA ALA A 217 -10.93 -5.54 -13.76
C ALA A 217 -10.01 -4.35 -13.42
N ASP A 218 -9.81 -3.39 -14.33
CA ASP A 218 -8.85 -2.27 -14.20
C ASP A 218 -9.48 -0.96 -13.64
N ALA A 219 -10.57 -1.07 -12.88
CA ALA A 219 -11.33 0.08 -12.37
C ALA A 219 -10.54 1.04 -11.46
N VAL A 220 -9.44 0.60 -10.84
CA VAL A 220 -8.58 1.42 -9.95
C VAL A 220 -7.87 2.53 -10.73
N VAL A 221 -7.34 2.22 -11.92
CA VAL A 221 -6.61 3.20 -12.73
C VAL A 221 -7.58 4.22 -13.30
N LEU A 222 -8.76 3.76 -13.75
CA LEU A 222 -9.84 4.63 -14.20
C LEU A 222 -10.32 5.59 -13.11
N ASP A 223 -10.49 5.11 -11.86
CA ASP A 223 -10.85 5.95 -10.70
C ASP A 223 -9.86 7.10 -10.56
N SER A 224 -8.56 6.84 -10.69
CA SER A 224 -7.52 7.88 -10.56
C SER A 224 -7.62 8.94 -11.66
N VAL A 225 -7.97 8.56 -12.90
CA VAL A 225 -8.19 9.52 -13.99
C VAL A 225 -9.42 10.37 -13.70
N LEU A 226 -10.57 9.75 -13.47
CA LEU A 226 -11.83 10.48 -13.32
C LEU A 226 -11.83 11.35 -12.05
N CYS A 227 -11.25 10.89 -10.94
CA CYS A 227 -11.14 11.69 -9.72
C CYS A 227 -10.31 12.96 -9.88
N ALA A 228 -9.28 12.94 -10.73
CA ALA A 228 -8.46 14.11 -11.01
C ALA A 228 -9.16 15.14 -11.91
N HIS A 229 -10.24 14.72 -12.61
CA HIS A 229 -10.95 15.53 -13.60
C HIS A 229 -12.46 15.55 -13.31
N PRO A 230 -12.93 16.31 -12.30
CA PRO A 230 -14.36 16.49 -11.99
C PRO A 230 -15.07 17.39 -13.03
N ASP A 231 -14.81 17.16 -14.32
CA ASP A 231 -15.39 17.91 -15.42
C ASP A 231 -16.90 17.62 -15.53
N PRO A 232 -17.77 18.61 -15.78
CA PRO A 232 -19.20 18.39 -15.95
C PRO A 232 -19.55 17.28 -16.95
N ALA A 233 -18.80 17.14 -18.04
CA ALA A 233 -18.98 16.07 -19.01
C ALA A 233 -18.55 14.70 -18.48
N ALA A 234 -17.55 14.64 -17.60
CA ALA A 234 -17.17 13.41 -16.90
C ALA A 234 -18.28 12.95 -15.96
N VAL A 235 -18.86 13.90 -15.21
CA VAL A 235 -19.97 13.65 -14.32
C VAL A 235 -21.21 13.20 -15.10
N GLU A 236 -21.51 13.86 -16.22
CA GLU A 236 -22.63 13.50 -17.09
C GLU A 236 -22.44 12.10 -17.71
N ALA A 237 -21.23 11.78 -18.20
CA ALA A 237 -20.91 10.47 -18.74
C ALA A 237 -21.07 9.36 -17.69
N LEU A 238 -20.53 9.55 -16.48
CA LEU A 238 -20.65 8.59 -15.40
C LEU A 238 -22.09 8.43 -14.94
N ALA A 239 -22.84 9.54 -14.85
CA ALA A 239 -24.27 9.51 -14.53
C ALA A 239 -25.08 8.75 -15.60
N GLY A 240 -24.81 9.00 -16.89
CA GLY A 240 -25.42 8.26 -18.00
C GLY A 240 -25.14 6.77 -17.91
N PHE A 241 -23.88 6.39 -17.70
CA PHE A 241 -23.47 5.00 -17.55
C PHE A 241 -24.12 4.30 -16.35
N VAL A 242 -24.14 4.94 -15.17
CA VAL A 242 -24.84 4.44 -13.98
C VAL A 242 -26.32 4.21 -14.26
N ARG A 243 -26.96 5.15 -14.98
CA ARG A 243 -28.37 5.08 -15.35
C ARG A 243 -28.66 3.92 -16.29
N ASP A 244 -27.86 3.76 -17.34
CA ASP A 244 -28.06 2.70 -18.33
C ASP A 244 -27.89 1.32 -17.70
N ARG A 245 -26.92 1.16 -16.79
CA ARG A 245 -26.75 -0.06 -15.99
C ARG A 245 -27.96 -0.34 -15.10
N ALA A 246 -28.45 0.68 -14.40
CA ALA A 246 -29.65 0.56 -13.56
C ALA A 246 -30.85 0.06 -14.37
N ARG A 247 -31.09 0.64 -15.54
CA ARG A 247 -32.18 0.24 -16.46
C ARG A 247 -32.02 -1.18 -16.99
N ALA A 248 -30.78 -1.62 -17.21
CA ALA A 248 -30.46 -2.98 -17.62
C ALA A 248 -30.55 -4.00 -16.45
N GLY A 249 -30.80 -3.54 -15.22
CA GLY A 249 -30.83 -4.41 -14.03
C GLY A 249 -29.46 -4.97 -13.66
N LEU A 250 -28.38 -4.27 -14.06
CA LEU A 250 -27.01 -4.67 -13.77
C LEU A 250 -26.54 -4.15 -12.42
N ASP A 251 -25.53 -4.82 -11.85
CA ASP A 251 -25.00 -4.49 -10.53
C ASP A 251 -24.30 -3.13 -10.50
N TRP A 252 -24.40 -2.48 -9.33
CA TRP A 252 -23.61 -1.30 -9.02
C TRP A 252 -22.11 -1.62 -9.01
N LEU A 253 -21.29 -0.69 -9.51
CA LEU A 253 -19.84 -0.84 -9.55
C LEU A 253 -19.23 0.00 -8.42
N THR A 254 -18.63 -0.68 -7.44
CA THR A 254 -18.08 -0.07 -6.22
C THR A 254 -17.18 1.13 -6.54
N TYR A 255 -16.29 0.99 -7.53
CA TYR A 255 -15.37 2.06 -7.94
C TYR A 255 -16.05 3.29 -8.54
N ALA A 256 -17.16 3.14 -9.27
CA ALA A 256 -17.94 4.29 -9.73
C ALA A 256 -18.50 5.09 -8.54
N GLY A 257 -18.85 4.40 -7.45
CA GLY A 257 -19.23 5.04 -6.18
C GLY A 257 -18.10 5.84 -5.57
N PHE A 258 -16.89 5.28 -5.46
CA PHE A 258 -15.72 5.99 -4.94
C PHE A 258 -15.37 7.25 -5.74
N THR A 259 -15.48 7.19 -7.06
CA THR A 259 -15.27 8.37 -7.92
C THR A 259 -16.28 9.47 -7.62
N LEU A 260 -17.57 9.13 -7.54
CA LEU A 260 -18.63 10.09 -7.20
C LEU A 260 -18.45 10.66 -5.78
N LEU A 261 -18.03 9.85 -4.81
CA LEU A 261 -17.72 10.30 -3.45
C LEU A 261 -16.58 11.32 -3.43
N LYS A 262 -15.48 11.05 -4.16
CA LYS A 262 -14.32 11.94 -4.24
C LYS A 262 -14.63 13.28 -4.92
N TRP A 263 -15.52 13.30 -5.91
CA TRP A 263 -15.94 14.55 -6.55
C TRP A 263 -16.74 15.48 -5.63
N GLY A 264 -17.36 14.94 -4.58
CA GLY A 264 -18.12 15.73 -3.61
C GLY A 264 -19.15 16.64 -4.28
N PRO A 265 -19.11 17.98 -4.09
CA PRO A 265 -20.05 18.90 -4.73
C PRO A 265 -20.12 18.82 -6.25
N SER A 266 -19.00 18.56 -6.94
CA SER A 266 -18.97 18.49 -8.41
C SER A 266 -19.76 17.28 -8.93
N GLY A 267 -19.90 16.23 -8.13
CA GLY A 267 -20.66 15.03 -8.49
C GLY A 267 -22.18 15.18 -8.33
N ARG A 268 -22.69 16.26 -7.71
CA ARG A 268 -24.12 16.41 -7.36
C ARG A 268 -25.07 16.28 -8.55
N SER A 269 -24.66 16.72 -9.74
CA SER A 269 -25.49 16.58 -10.95
C SER A 269 -25.73 15.12 -11.35
N ALA A 270 -24.94 14.16 -10.85
CA ALA A 270 -25.17 12.73 -11.04
C ALA A 270 -26.22 12.15 -10.09
N ALA A 271 -26.67 12.88 -9.05
CA ALA A 271 -27.60 12.37 -8.05
C ALA A 271 -28.89 11.73 -8.63
N PRO A 272 -29.55 12.29 -9.67
CA PRO A 272 -30.70 11.65 -10.29
C PRO A 272 -30.41 10.24 -10.84
N ALA A 273 -29.22 10.02 -11.40
CA ALA A 273 -28.81 8.70 -11.89
C ALA A 273 -28.53 7.72 -10.74
N VAL A 274 -27.92 8.19 -9.65
CA VAL A 274 -27.68 7.37 -8.44
C VAL A 274 -29.01 6.97 -7.80
N VAL A 275 -29.99 7.88 -7.76
CA VAL A 275 -31.37 7.58 -7.31
C VAL A 275 -32.00 6.50 -8.20
N GLU A 276 -31.91 6.62 -9.53
CA GLU A 276 -32.46 5.63 -10.46
C GLU A 276 -31.81 4.25 -10.27
N ALA A 277 -30.49 4.22 -10.01
CA ALA A 277 -29.79 2.99 -9.66
C ALA A 277 -30.26 2.37 -8.33
N ALA A 278 -30.47 3.19 -7.30
CA ALA A 278 -31.03 2.73 -6.03
C ALA A 278 -32.45 2.17 -6.20
N GLN A 279 -33.29 2.81 -7.02
CA GLN A 279 -34.64 2.33 -7.36
C GLN A 279 -34.60 0.97 -8.06
N ALA A 280 -33.73 0.81 -9.06
CA ALA A 280 -33.57 -0.44 -9.80
C ALA A 280 -33.07 -1.58 -8.89
N ALA A 281 -32.10 -1.29 -8.01
CA ALA A 281 -31.60 -2.25 -7.02
C ALA A 281 -32.71 -2.68 -6.05
N LEU A 282 -33.54 -1.75 -5.56
CA LEU A 282 -34.69 -2.07 -4.71
C LEU A 282 -35.74 -2.92 -5.44
N ALA A 283 -36.07 -2.56 -6.68
CA ALA A 283 -37.06 -3.26 -7.50
C ALA A 283 -36.66 -4.71 -7.82
N SER A 284 -35.36 -4.95 -8.07
CA SER A 284 -34.80 -6.30 -8.31
C SER A 284 -34.67 -7.15 -7.04
N GLY A 285 -34.92 -6.58 -5.86
CA GLY A 285 -34.74 -7.29 -4.58
C GLY A 285 -33.27 -7.55 -4.23
N ALA A 286 -32.37 -6.70 -4.71
CA ALA A 286 -30.95 -6.76 -4.45
C ALA A 286 -30.62 -6.85 -2.94
N SER A 287 -29.50 -7.52 -2.62
CA SER A 287 -28.96 -7.61 -1.26
C SER A 287 -28.43 -6.26 -0.77
N ASP A 288 -28.27 -6.14 0.56
CA ASP A 288 -27.90 -4.89 1.25
C ASP A 288 -26.66 -4.20 0.65
N TYR A 289 -25.64 -4.97 0.26
CA TYR A 289 -24.38 -4.43 -0.30
C TYR A 289 -24.57 -3.62 -1.59
N ARG A 290 -25.55 -3.99 -2.44
CA ARG A 290 -25.83 -3.28 -3.69
C ARG A 290 -26.54 -1.94 -3.47
N LEU A 291 -27.06 -1.69 -2.28
CA LEU A 291 -27.76 -0.47 -1.91
C LEU A 291 -26.90 0.46 -1.03
N THR A 292 -26.00 -0.08 -0.22
CA THR A 292 -25.16 0.74 0.68
C THR A 292 -24.36 1.78 -0.08
N MET A 293 -23.65 1.40 -1.14
CA MET A 293 -22.78 2.33 -1.88
C MET A 293 -23.55 3.47 -2.59
N PRO A 294 -24.64 3.23 -3.34
CA PRO A 294 -25.48 4.31 -3.86
C PRO A 294 -26.00 5.25 -2.76
N LEU A 295 -26.42 4.71 -1.60
CA LEU A 295 -26.93 5.52 -0.49
C LEU A 295 -25.82 6.37 0.14
N ASP A 296 -24.62 5.83 0.32
CA ASP A 296 -23.46 6.57 0.82
C ASP A 296 -23.06 7.70 -0.13
N VAL A 297 -23.12 7.47 -1.44
CA VAL A 297 -22.91 8.50 -2.47
C VAL A 297 -23.93 9.62 -2.33
N LEU A 298 -25.22 9.29 -2.21
CA LEU A 298 -26.29 10.27 -2.04
C LEU A 298 -26.14 11.08 -0.74
N VAL A 299 -25.69 10.45 0.34
CA VAL A 299 -25.42 11.14 1.62
C VAL A 299 -24.23 12.09 1.48
N ALA A 300 -23.11 11.63 0.91
CA ALA A 300 -21.90 12.43 0.77
C ALA A 300 -22.06 13.62 -0.18
N MET A 301 -23.00 13.53 -1.14
CA MET A 301 -23.36 14.66 -1.99
C MET A 301 -23.95 15.84 -1.18
N ASP A 302 -24.50 15.60 0.02
CA ASP A 302 -25.08 16.62 0.92
C ASP A 302 -25.99 17.61 0.16
N ASP A 303 -26.89 17.06 -0.64
CA ASP A 303 -27.83 17.82 -1.46
C ASP A 303 -29.25 17.61 -0.94
N GLN A 304 -29.82 18.66 -0.37
CA GLN A 304 -31.20 18.67 0.12
C GLN A 304 -32.20 18.30 -0.99
N ALA A 305 -31.86 18.49 -2.27
CA ALA A 305 -32.68 18.06 -3.40
C ALA A 305 -32.82 16.53 -3.53
N VAL A 306 -31.95 15.76 -2.87
CA VAL A 306 -31.96 14.29 -2.89
C VAL A 306 -32.91 13.70 -1.84
N ILE A 307 -33.25 14.44 -0.78
CA ILE A 307 -34.14 13.96 0.30
C ILE A 307 -35.50 13.49 -0.24
N PRO A 308 -36.22 14.24 -1.09
CA PRO A 308 -37.50 13.78 -1.64
C PRO A 308 -37.36 12.47 -2.43
N ALA A 309 -36.25 12.32 -3.15
CA ALA A 309 -35.98 11.12 -3.93
C ALA A 309 -35.70 9.90 -3.04
N MET A 310 -34.92 10.07 -1.96
CA MET A 310 -34.67 9.01 -0.97
C MET A 310 -35.93 8.66 -0.16
N GLU A 311 -36.76 9.63 0.19
CA GLU A 311 -38.06 9.38 0.82
C GLU A 311 -39.00 8.56 -0.09
N ALA A 312 -38.96 8.80 -1.40
CA ALA A 312 -39.71 7.99 -2.37
C ALA A 312 -39.23 6.52 -2.44
N LEU A 313 -38.00 6.20 -2.01
CA LEU A 313 -37.48 4.83 -1.91
C LEU A 313 -38.02 4.09 -0.69
N ARG A 314 -38.47 4.80 0.35
CA ARG A 314 -38.91 4.23 1.63
C ARG A 314 -39.99 3.15 1.51
N PRO A 315 -41.06 3.31 0.72
CA PRO A 315 -42.07 2.24 0.55
C PRO A 315 -41.55 1.03 -0.24
N MET A 316 -40.47 1.18 -1.03
CA MET A 316 -39.88 0.10 -1.83
C MET A 316 -38.87 -0.73 -1.03
N ALA A 317 -38.35 -0.19 0.07
CA ALA A 317 -37.34 -0.83 0.89
C ALA A 317 -37.89 -1.99 1.72
N LYS A 318 -37.41 -3.21 1.44
CA LYS A 318 -37.64 -4.38 2.31
C LYS A 318 -36.92 -4.20 3.66
N ARG A 319 -37.28 -5.02 4.66
CA ARG A 319 -36.83 -4.88 6.06
C ARG A 319 -35.33 -4.60 6.25
N LYS A 320 -34.43 -5.17 5.43
CA LYS A 320 -32.98 -4.95 5.55
C LYS A 320 -32.49 -3.67 4.84
N ALA A 321 -32.89 -3.45 3.58
CA ALA A 321 -32.65 -2.20 2.84
C ALA A 321 -33.24 -0.96 3.54
N LYS A 322 -34.34 -1.15 4.29
CA LYS A 322 -35.00 -0.10 5.04
C LYS A 322 -34.10 0.52 6.10
N THR A 323 -33.29 -0.29 6.81
CA THR A 323 -32.35 0.22 7.82
C THR A 323 -31.30 1.14 7.20
N ALA A 324 -30.68 0.71 6.09
CA ALA A 324 -29.67 1.52 5.40
C ALA A 324 -30.26 2.83 4.85
N LEU A 325 -31.47 2.77 4.28
CA LEU A 325 -32.17 3.96 3.78
C LEU A 325 -32.58 4.92 4.91
N GLU A 326 -33.09 4.40 6.03
CA GLU A 326 -33.44 5.21 7.20
C GLU A 326 -32.21 5.87 7.82
N GLU A 327 -31.08 5.15 7.90
CA GLU A 327 -29.80 5.72 8.32
C GLU A 327 -29.35 6.85 7.38
N ALA A 328 -29.40 6.63 6.07
CA ALA A 328 -28.98 7.62 5.08
C ALA A 328 -29.87 8.89 5.10
N LEU A 329 -31.19 8.74 5.22
CA LEU A 329 -32.13 9.86 5.38
C LEU A 329 -31.88 10.65 6.67
N ARG A 330 -31.53 9.95 7.75
CA ARG A 330 -31.20 10.57 9.03
C ARG A 330 -29.91 11.39 8.94
N LYS A 331 -28.86 10.89 8.25
CA LYS A 331 -27.61 11.65 7.96
C LYS A 331 -27.87 12.96 7.20
N LEU A 332 -28.82 12.96 6.26
CA LEU A 332 -29.20 14.16 5.49
C LEU A 332 -30.09 15.15 6.25
N GLY A 333 -30.77 14.69 7.32
CA GLY A 333 -31.71 15.50 8.12
C GLY A 333 -31.11 16.11 9.39
N ALA A 334 -29.98 15.61 9.88
CA ALA A 334 -29.23 16.22 10.98
C ALA A 334 -28.49 17.47 10.45
N GLU A 335 -28.80 18.66 10.99
CA GLU A 335 -28.26 19.95 10.55
C GLU A 335 -26.73 19.91 10.29
N SER A 336 -26.34 20.37 9.10
CA SER A 336 -24.96 20.49 8.65
C SER A 336 -24.17 21.50 9.50
N ALA A 337 -23.43 21.02 10.49
CA ALA A 337 -22.50 21.83 11.27
C ALA A 337 -21.25 22.21 10.43
N PRO A 338 -20.74 23.46 10.52
CA PRO A 338 -19.67 23.92 9.64
C PRO A 338 -18.30 23.34 10.02
N ALA A 339 -17.62 22.73 9.04
CA ALA A 339 -16.28 22.18 9.17
C ALA A 339 -15.21 23.27 8.93
N GLY A 340 -14.44 23.59 9.96
CA GLY A 340 -13.25 24.43 9.83
C GLY A 340 -12.38 24.40 11.07
N ARG A 341 -11.40 23.49 11.14
CA ARG A 341 -10.32 23.57 12.14
C ARG A 341 -8.98 23.09 11.59
N LYS A 342 -8.00 24.00 11.63
CA LYS A 342 -6.57 23.72 11.41
C LYS A 342 -6.02 22.92 12.60
N ARG A 343 -5.24 21.88 12.32
CA ARG A 343 -4.53 21.08 13.34
C ARG A 343 -3.45 21.93 14.02
N SER A 344 -3.54 22.04 15.35
CA SER A 344 -2.49 22.64 16.20
C SER A 344 -1.49 21.57 16.66
N PRO A 345 -0.23 21.93 16.94
CA PRO A 345 0.80 20.99 17.35
C PRO A 345 0.50 20.37 18.72
N ALA A 346 0.91 19.11 18.88
CA ALA A 346 0.58 18.22 19.98
C ALA A 346 0.94 18.80 21.37
N LYS A 347 -0.08 19.09 22.16
CA LYS A 347 0.03 19.27 23.62
C LYS A 347 0.13 17.89 24.29
N VAL A 348 0.80 17.87 25.45
CA VAL A 348 0.92 16.74 26.39
C VAL A 348 -0.29 15.82 26.32
N ALA A 349 -0.04 14.55 26.04
CA ALA A 349 -1.08 13.56 25.81
C ALA A 349 -1.98 13.44 27.05
N PRO A 350 -3.31 13.59 26.89
CA PRO A 350 -4.20 13.70 28.02
C PRO A 350 -4.27 12.40 28.83
N GLY A 351 -4.22 12.52 30.16
CA GLY A 351 -4.74 11.47 31.04
C GLY A 351 -6.25 11.30 30.89
N ARG A 352 -6.88 10.44 31.71
CA ARG A 352 -8.34 10.23 31.68
C ARG A 352 -9.13 11.54 31.81
N GLU A 353 -8.64 12.49 32.61
CA GLU A 353 -9.25 13.82 32.76
C GLU A 353 -9.19 14.64 31.46
N GLY A 354 -8.07 14.60 30.74
CA GLY A 354 -7.95 15.30 29.47
C GLY A 354 -8.76 14.64 28.35
N LEU A 355 -8.92 13.31 28.37
CA LEU A 355 -9.85 12.62 27.49
C LEU A 355 -11.29 13.04 27.81
N ALA A 356 -11.66 13.07 29.09
CA ALA A 356 -12.98 13.53 29.52
C ALA A 356 -13.25 14.97 29.05
N ALA A 357 -12.30 15.88 29.25
CA ALA A 357 -12.39 17.26 28.80
C ALA A 357 -12.53 17.37 27.27
N THR A 358 -11.80 16.54 26.51
CA THR A 358 -11.90 16.48 25.04
C THR A 358 -13.29 16.05 24.59
N LEU A 359 -13.84 15.00 25.20
CA LEU A 359 -15.19 14.51 24.91
C LEU A 359 -16.27 15.53 25.32
N THR A 360 -16.14 16.16 26.49
CA THR A 360 -17.06 17.23 26.90
C THR A 360 -17.01 18.43 25.94
N ALA A 361 -15.81 18.83 25.50
CA ALA A 361 -15.64 19.91 24.52
C ALA A 361 -16.22 19.57 23.14
N ALA A 362 -16.32 18.29 22.80
CA ALA A 362 -17.02 17.80 21.60
C ALA A 362 -18.54 17.65 21.80
N GLY A 363 -19.07 18.08 22.95
CA GLY A 363 -20.52 18.13 23.22
C GLY A 363 -21.13 16.83 23.74
N PHE A 364 -20.33 15.84 24.14
CA PHE A 364 -20.86 14.62 24.75
C PHE A 364 -21.46 14.88 26.13
N SER A 365 -22.57 14.21 26.45
CA SER A 365 -23.18 14.30 27.79
C SER A 365 -22.24 13.76 28.88
N ALA A 366 -22.36 14.25 30.11
CA ALA A 366 -21.50 13.80 31.21
C ALA A 366 -21.58 12.27 31.43
N ALA A 367 -22.76 11.68 31.30
CA ALA A 367 -22.95 10.23 31.38
C ALA A 367 -22.17 9.51 30.26
N ARG A 368 -22.26 10.01 29.02
CA ARG A 368 -21.57 9.40 27.88
C ARG A 368 -20.05 9.55 27.98
N VAL A 369 -19.58 10.71 28.43
CA VAL A 369 -18.16 10.95 28.72
C VAL A 369 -17.65 9.91 29.71
N ALA A 370 -18.39 9.66 30.80
CA ALA A 370 -18.01 8.66 31.79
C ALA A 370 -17.94 7.23 31.20
N GLU A 371 -18.87 6.86 30.32
CA GLU A 371 -18.85 5.54 29.65
C GLU A 371 -17.65 5.39 28.69
N LEU A 372 -17.37 6.40 27.87
CA LEU A 372 -16.25 6.40 26.93
C LEU A 372 -14.91 6.38 27.66
N VAL A 373 -14.74 7.20 28.71
CA VAL A 373 -13.54 7.20 29.55
C VAL A 373 -13.37 5.88 30.29
N LYS A 374 -14.47 5.21 30.67
CA LYS A 374 -14.44 3.90 31.33
C LYS A 374 -13.91 2.79 30.42
N ILE A 375 -14.24 2.83 29.12
CA ILE A 375 -13.73 1.85 28.17
C ILE A 375 -12.37 2.24 27.58
N ALA A 376 -11.93 3.49 27.69
CA ALA A 376 -10.62 3.91 27.24
C ALA A 376 -9.51 3.12 27.96
N ARG A 377 -8.58 2.56 27.19
CA ARG A 377 -7.43 1.83 27.70
C ARG A 377 -6.20 2.69 27.56
N ARG A 378 -5.44 2.85 28.66
CA ARG A 378 -4.13 3.48 28.60
C ARG A 378 -3.21 2.68 27.67
N ARG A 379 -2.44 3.40 26.85
CA ARG A 379 -1.38 2.85 26.00
C ARG A 379 -0.05 3.55 26.31
N ILE A 380 1.03 2.88 25.94
CA ILE A 380 2.39 3.40 25.92
C ILE A 380 2.79 3.53 24.47
N VAL A 381 2.94 4.75 23.99
CA VAL A 381 3.48 5.04 22.66
C VAL A 381 4.99 4.83 22.72
N LEU A 382 5.54 4.10 21.73
CA LEU A 382 6.98 3.92 21.57
C LEU A 382 7.43 4.79 20.39
N GLU A 383 8.29 5.75 20.68
CA GLU A 383 8.80 6.69 19.68
C GLU A 383 10.25 6.30 19.36
N PRO A 384 10.55 5.84 18.14
CA PRO A 384 11.93 5.56 17.76
C PRO A 384 12.79 6.81 17.85
N VAL A 385 13.99 6.67 18.41
CA VAL A 385 14.96 7.76 18.52
C VAL A 385 16.25 7.41 17.78
N GLU A 386 16.91 8.42 17.20
CA GLU A 386 18.24 8.28 16.63
C GLU A 386 19.29 8.16 17.76
N GLY A 387 20.27 7.27 17.57
CA GLY A 387 21.37 7.07 18.51
C GLY A 387 21.56 5.62 18.94
N PRO A 388 22.49 5.35 19.87
CA PRO A 388 22.76 4.00 20.35
C PRO A 388 21.50 3.43 21.01
N ALA A 389 21.11 2.23 20.56
CA ALA A 389 19.96 1.54 21.10
C ALA A 389 20.22 1.17 22.58
N GLY A 390 19.28 1.55 23.46
CA GLY A 390 19.28 1.14 24.86
C GLY A 390 18.82 -0.31 25.05
N ALA A 391 18.43 -0.65 26.28
CA ALA A 391 17.86 -1.96 26.57
C ALA A 391 16.55 -2.17 25.79
N SER A 392 15.65 -1.18 25.78
CA SER A 392 14.50 -1.21 24.87
C SER A 392 14.84 -0.69 23.47
N ARG A 393 14.49 -1.48 22.45
CA ARG A 393 14.82 -1.17 21.06
C ARG A 393 13.93 -1.89 20.05
N LEU A 394 13.80 -1.31 18.86
CA LEU A 394 13.32 -1.96 17.64
C LEU A 394 14.52 -2.52 16.87
N GLY A 395 14.41 -3.72 16.32
CA GLY A 395 15.46 -4.36 15.52
C GLY A 395 16.81 -4.53 16.24
N GLY A 396 17.84 -4.89 15.48
CA GLY A 396 19.18 -5.17 15.98
C GLY A 396 19.38 -6.61 16.46
N LEU A 397 20.26 -6.80 17.44
CA LEU A 397 20.47 -8.08 18.09
C LEU A 397 19.60 -8.15 19.36
N PRO A 398 18.84 -9.24 19.58
CA PRO A 398 18.15 -9.45 20.85
C PRO A 398 19.14 -9.73 21.98
N ASP A 399 18.84 -9.27 23.20
CA ASP A 399 19.55 -9.74 24.39
C ASP A 399 18.87 -11.05 24.86
N LEU A 400 19.60 -12.16 24.79
CA LEU A 400 19.11 -13.49 25.16
C LEU A 400 20.03 -14.11 26.21
N GLY A 401 19.49 -15.05 26.99
CA GLY A 401 20.30 -15.86 27.90
C GLY A 401 21.32 -16.72 27.14
N PRO A 402 22.46 -17.07 27.74
CA PRO A 402 23.55 -17.78 27.04
C PRO A 402 23.12 -19.12 26.43
N ASP A 403 22.20 -19.82 27.08
CA ASP A 403 21.65 -21.11 26.64
C ASP A 403 20.28 -20.99 25.96
N ALA A 404 19.76 -19.77 25.78
CA ALA A 404 18.45 -19.58 25.17
C ALA A 404 18.53 -19.88 23.66
N PRO A 405 17.72 -20.83 23.15
CA PRO A 405 17.70 -21.10 21.71
C PRO A 405 17.09 -19.90 20.96
N TRP A 406 17.53 -19.70 19.72
CA TRP A 406 16.88 -18.73 18.83
C TRP A 406 15.43 -19.16 18.57
N PRO A 407 14.44 -18.26 18.63
CA PRO A 407 13.06 -18.61 18.33
C PRO A 407 12.86 -19.08 16.90
N VAL A 408 12.23 -20.24 16.76
CA VAL A 408 11.91 -20.87 15.46
C VAL A 408 10.47 -21.31 15.43
N VAL A 409 9.86 -21.32 14.24
CA VAL A 409 8.61 -22.04 13.98
C VAL A 409 8.93 -23.39 13.35
N ARG A 410 8.31 -24.44 13.88
CA ARG A 410 8.44 -25.81 13.36
C ARG A 410 7.15 -26.21 12.67
N LEU A 411 7.22 -26.43 11.37
CA LEU A 411 6.09 -26.80 10.53
C LEU A 411 6.30 -28.23 10.02
N PRO A 412 5.30 -29.12 10.10
CA PRO A 412 5.37 -30.37 9.34
C PRO A 412 5.64 -30.08 7.86
N LYS A 413 6.48 -30.86 7.18
CA LYS A 413 6.84 -30.63 5.76
C LYS A 413 5.63 -30.35 4.86
N ARG A 414 4.54 -31.09 5.07
CA ARG A 414 3.28 -30.89 4.34
C ARG A 414 2.67 -29.50 4.60
N THR A 415 2.54 -29.12 5.87
CA THR A 415 2.02 -27.80 6.26
C THR A 415 2.91 -26.66 5.78
N ALA A 416 4.22 -26.86 5.77
CA ALA A 416 5.15 -25.85 5.29
C ALA A 416 5.00 -25.59 3.78
N ALA A 417 4.66 -26.61 2.98
CA ALA A 417 4.35 -26.42 1.57
C ALA A 417 3.03 -25.63 1.33
N GLU A 418 2.11 -25.68 2.29
CA GLU A 418 0.81 -25.00 2.22
C GLU A 418 0.87 -23.56 2.78
N ARG A 419 1.66 -23.33 3.83
CA ARG A 419 1.62 -22.08 4.64
C ARG A 419 2.78 -21.11 4.41
N LEU A 420 3.69 -21.45 3.51
CA LEU A 420 4.73 -20.53 3.05
C LEU A 420 4.25 -19.95 1.72
N PRO A 421 3.79 -18.69 1.66
CA PRO A 421 3.19 -18.09 0.46
C PRO A 421 4.15 -18.11 -0.74
N GLN A 422 5.44 -17.97 -0.47
CA GLN A 422 6.51 -18.01 -1.48
C GLN A 422 7.00 -19.44 -1.75
N GLY A 423 6.42 -20.44 -1.08
CA GLY A 423 6.84 -21.83 -1.09
C GLY A 423 8.07 -22.13 -0.23
N LEU A 424 8.28 -23.42 0.02
CA LEU A 424 9.45 -23.93 0.76
C LEU A 424 10.78 -23.53 0.15
N GLU A 425 10.84 -23.42 -1.18
CA GLU A 425 12.08 -23.15 -1.90
C GLU A 425 12.60 -21.72 -1.71
N ALA A 426 11.69 -20.75 -1.59
CA ALA A 426 12.03 -19.34 -1.45
C ALA A 426 12.20 -18.91 0.02
N THR A 427 11.73 -19.73 0.96
CA THR A 427 11.82 -19.45 2.39
C THR A 427 13.08 -20.08 2.99
N PRO A 428 14.06 -19.32 3.48
CA PRO A 428 15.20 -19.89 4.19
C PRO A 428 14.75 -20.69 5.42
N HIS A 429 15.16 -21.96 5.47
CA HIS A 429 14.75 -22.92 6.49
C HIS A 429 15.79 -24.03 6.67
N THR A 430 15.72 -24.74 7.79
CA THR A 430 16.40 -26.03 8.00
C THR A 430 15.37 -27.16 8.10
N VAL A 431 15.84 -28.41 8.04
CA VAL A 431 14.97 -29.59 8.13
C VAL A 431 15.40 -30.45 9.31
N GLU A 432 14.52 -30.58 10.30
CA GLU A 432 14.70 -31.42 11.49
C GLU A 432 13.73 -32.61 11.41
N GLY A 433 14.18 -33.72 10.83
CA GLY A 433 13.36 -34.92 10.64
C GLY A 433 12.14 -34.69 9.73
N ALA A 434 10.94 -34.74 10.31
CA ALA A 434 9.68 -34.52 9.61
C ALA A 434 9.24 -33.04 9.56
N HIS A 435 10.02 -32.14 10.15
CA HIS A 435 9.69 -30.72 10.26
C HIS A 435 10.64 -29.86 9.43
N VAL A 436 10.06 -28.77 8.93
CA VAL A 436 10.75 -27.60 8.41
C VAL A 436 10.83 -26.60 9.56
N VAL A 437 12.02 -26.08 9.79
CA VAL A 437 12.32 -25.17 10.89
C VAL A 437 12.73 -23.83 10.30
N VAL A 438 11.92 -22.81 10.60
CA VAL A 438 12.11 -21.46 10.08
C VAL A 438 12.48 -20.54 11.24
N PRO A 439 13.66 -19.87 11.21
CA PRO A 439 14.02 -18.91 12.23
C PRO A 439 13.14 -17.66 12.14
N LEU A 440 12.69 -17.16 13.29
CA LEU A 440 11.90 -15.93 13.36
C LEU A 440 12.82 -14.70 13.35
N GLY A 441 12.37 -13.61 12.72
CA GLY A 441 13.06 -12.33 12.72
C GLY A 441 12.91 -11.62 14.06
N PHE A 442 13.96 -10.96 14.53
CA PHE A 442 13.88 -10.15 15.75
C PHE A 442 13.18 -8.83 15.45
N VAL A 443 12.06 -8.59 16.15
CA VAL A 443 11.23 -7.40 15.94
C VAL A 443 11.63 -6.32 16.92
N ALA A 444 11.52 -6.58 18.22
CA ALA A 444 11.76 -5.58 19.25
C ALA A 444 12.10 -6.25 20.58
N GLN A 445 12.67 -5.49 21.50
CA GLN A 445 12.67 -5.85 22.91
C GLN A 445 12.34 -4.66 23.79
N LEU A 446 11.68 -4.92 24.90
CA LEU A 446 11.16 -3.93 25.83
C LEU A 446 11.61 -4.29 27.25
N ARG A 447 12.39 -3.40 27.86
CA ARG A 447 12.79 -3.49 29.26
C ARG A 447 11.64 -2.94 30.12
N LEU A 448 10.98 -3.81 30.87
CA LEU A 448 9.72 -3.48 31.54
C LEU A 448 9.86 -2.42 32.63
N GLU A 449 11.05 -2.29 33.23
CA GLU A 449 11.36 -1.22 34.17
C GLU A 449 11.30 0.17 33.52
N GLU A 450 11.59 0.27 32.22
CA GLU A 450 11.48 1.53 31.45
C GLU A 450 10.01 1.84 31.10
N LEU A 451 9.18 0.80 30.96
CA LEU A 451 7.75 0.93 30.69
C LEU A 451 6.93 1.19 31.96
N ALA A 452 7.38 0.71 33.11
CA ALA A 452 6.65 0.77 34.38
C ALA A 452 6.18 2.19 34.78
N PRO A 453 6.96 3.28 34.60
CA PRO A 453 6.49 4.64 34.85
C PRO A 453 5.30 5.08 33.97
N HIS A 454 5.11 4.41 32.83
CA HIS A 454 4.06 4.70 31.86
C HIS A 454 2.86 3.73 31.97
N ASP A 455 2.98 2.67 32.78
CA ASP A 455 1.93 1.70 33.13
C ASP A 455 1.51 1.82 34.62
N PRO A 456 0.85 2.92 35.03
CA PRO A 456 0.38 3.08 36.41
C PRO A 456 -0.69 2.06 36.81
N GLU A 457 -1.28 1.34 35.85
CA GLU A 457 -2.25 0.28 36.10
C GLU A 457 -1.56 -1.07 36.41
N GLY A 458 -0.24 -1.16 36.23
CA GLY A 458 0.56 -2.34 36.54
C GLY A 458 0.12 -3.59 35.78
N ARG A 459 -0.26 -3.42 34.51
CA ARG A 459 -0.74 -4.51 33.65
C ARG A 459 0.41 -5.41 33.18
N LEU A 460 1.57 -4.84 32.92
CA LEU A 460 2.79 -5.58 32.61
C LEU A 460 3.54 -5.96 33.91
N PRO A 461 4.39 -7.01 33.89
CA PRO A 461 5.32 -7.23 34.98
C PRO A 461 6.17 -5.96 35.24
N PRO A 462 6.52 -5.64 36.50
CA PRO A 462 7.21 -4.39 36.82
C PRO A 462 8.68 -4.38 36.41
N LYS A 463 9.25 -5.54 36.05
CA LYS A 463 10.64 -5.72 35.67
C LYS A 463 10.82 -6.88 34.70
N GLY A 464 11.97 -6.92 34.03
CA GLY A 464 12.37 -7.97 33.11
C GLY A 464 12.41 -7.49 31.66
N LEU A 465 12.76 -8.39 30.76
CA LEU A 465 12.89 -8.11 29.33
C LEU A 465 11.88 -8.94 28.54
N LEU A 466 11.05 -8.27 27.73
CA LEU A 466 10.25 -8.93 26.70
C LEU A 466 10.97 -8.83 25.35
N SER A 467 11.17 -9.97 24.68
CA SER A 467 11.77 -10.02 23.34
C SER A 467 10.76 -10.60 22.34
N PHE A 468 10.50 -9.86 21.27
CA PHE A 468 9.47 -10.13 20.27
C PHE A 468 10.11 -10.61 18.97
N PHE A 469 9.61 -11.73 18.46
CA PHE A 469 10.05 -12.32 17.20
C PHE A 469 8.85 -12.62 16.33
N ALA A 470 8.95 -12.36 15.03
CA ALA A 470 7.91 -12.69 14.08
C ALA A 470 8.47 -12.95 12.68
N ARG A 471 7.63 -13.57 11.85
CA ARG A 471 7.82 -13.69 10.41
C ARG A 471 6.47 -13.65 9.71
N GLN A 472 6.29 -12.62 8.89
CA GLN A 472 5.07 -12.34 8.14
C GLN A 472 4.73 -13.37 7.06
N ASP A 473 5.76 -13.91 6.42
CA ASP A 473 5.68 -14.83 5.30
C ASP A 473 5.52 -16.29 5.77
N VAL A 474 5.12 -16.48 7.04
CA VAL A 474 4.77 -17.77 7.60
C VAL A 474 3.44 -17.65 8.31
N GLU A 475 2.40 -18.18 7.67
CA GLU A 475 1.06 -18.18 8.25
C GLU A 475 0.96 -19.18 9.41
N ALA A 476 0.52 -18.71 10.57
CA ALA A 476 0.29 -19.51 11.77
C ALA A 476 -1.18 -19.93 11.96
N GLY A 477 -2.10 -19.43 11.13
CA GLY A 477 -3.53 -19.72 11.14
C GLY A 477 -4.35 -18.44 11.29
N GLU A 478 -5.47 -18.49 12.01
CA GLU A 478 -6.41 -17.37 12.14
C GLU A 478 -6.60 -16.95 13.61
N HIS A 479 -6.90 -15.67 13.83
CA HIS A 479 -7.31 -15.10 15.13
C HIS A 479 -8.51 -14.18 14.94
N GLY A 480 -9.71 -14.74 15.03
CA GLY A 480 -10.91 -14.04 14.59
C GLY A 480 -10.94 -14.02 13.07
N GLU A 481 -11.06 -12.83 12.47
CA GLU A 481 -11.02 -12.67 11.01
C GLU A 481 -9.63 -12.21 10.51
N LEU A 482 -8.64 -12.12 11.40
CA LEU A 482 -7.26 -11.79 11.04
C LEU A 482 -6.40 -13.01 10.84
N VAL A 483 -5.42 -12.85 9.94
CA VAL A 483 -4.34 -13.79 9.73
C VAL A 483 -3.38 -13.73 10.92
N ARG A 484 -3.05 -14.90 11.48
CA ARG A 484 -1.96 -15.06 12.44
C ARG A 484 -0.69 -15.33 11.67
N ILE A 485 0.38 -14.66 12.06
CA ILE A 485 1.72 -14.91 11.54
C ILE A 485 2.57 -15.62 12.58
N ALA A 486 3.60 -16.34 12.13
CA ALA A 486 4.50 -17.04 13.04
C ALA A 486 5.24 -16.06 13.93
N ALA A 487 5.18 -16.28 15.24
CA ALA A 487 5.76 -15.39 16.22
C ALA A 487 6.11 -16.09 17.53
N ALA A 488 6.98 -15.46 18.30
CA ALA A 488 7.33 -15.83 19.66
C ALA A 488 7.55 -14.58 20.52
N VAL A 489 7.15 -14.67 21.79
CA VAL A 489 7.47 -13.66 22.81
C VAL A 489 8.21 -14.36 23.93
N LEU A 490 9.44 -13.94 24.18
CA LEU A 490 10.25 -14.44 25.29
C LEU A 490 10.19 -13.44 26.44
N PHE A 491 10.10 -13.95 27.67
CA PHE A 491 10.18 -13.15 28.88
C PHE A 491 11.33 -13.61 29.75
N HIS A 492 12.25 -12.69 30.04
CA HIS A 492 13.40 -12.91 30.92
C HIS A 492 13.25 -12.02 32.15
N GLU A 493 12.85 -12.61 33.28
CA GLU A 493 12.65 -11.84 34.52
C GLU A 493 13.98 -11.40 35.16
N ASP A 494 14.95 -12.32 35.20
CA ASP A 494 16.29 -12.14 35.76
C ASP A 494 17.30 -13.01 34.96
N GLY A 495 18.59 -12.72 35.07
CA GLY A 495 19.66 -13.51 34.48
C GLY A 495 20.67 -12.69 33.68
N GLU A 496 21.79 -13.32 33.33
CA GLU A 496 22.76 -12.75 32.38
C GLU A 496 22.16 -12.81 30.98
N LEU A 497 22.02 -11.65 30.36
CA LEU A 497 21.58 -11.49 28.98
C LEU A 497 22.71 -10.88 28.18
N ALA A 498 22.90 -11.38 26.96
CA ALA A 498 23.89 -10.86 26.04
C ALA A 498 23.30 -10.76 24.64
N PRO A 499 23.76 -9.79 23.82
CA PRO A 499 23.38 -9.71 22.42
C PRO A 499 23.65 -11.04 21.70
N ARG A 500 22.67 -11.52 20.94
CA ARG A 500 22.78 -12.78 20.20
C ARG A 500 22.72 -12.55 18.69
N GLU A 501 23.72 -13.07 17.98
CA GLU A 501 23.74 -13.09 16.53
C GLU A 501 22.59 -13.94 15.97
N PRO A 502 21.90 -13.49 14.90
CA PRO A 502 20.87 -14.28 14.25
C PRO A 502 21.47 -15.53 13.60
N PRO A 503 20.70 -16.63 13.50
CA PRO A 503 21.13 -17.80 12.77
C PRO A 503 21.40 -17.45 11.30
N PRO A 504 22.39 -18.08 10.65
CA PRO A 504 22.77 -17.76 9.28
C PRO A 504 21.62 -17.93 8.28
N GLU A 505 20.65 -18.79 8.58
CA GLU A 505 19.45 -19.03 7.78
C GLU A 505 18.42 -17.89 7.89
N LEU A 506 18.56 -16.95 8.82
CA LEU A 506 17.65 -15.81 8.89
C LEU A 506 17.93 -14.87 7.70
N PRO A 507 16.93 -14.58 6.83
CA PRO A 507 17.10 -13.70 5.69
C PRO A 507 17.60 -12.30 6.10
N GLU A 508 18.37 -11.64 5.24
CA GLU A 508 18.83 -10.27 5.49
C GLU A 508 17.66 -9.28 5.61
N SER A 509 16.57 -9.51 4.87
CA SER A 509 15.33 -8.73 5.00
C SER A 509 14.70 -8.78 6.39
N GLU A 510 15.01 -9.82 7.19
CA GLU A 510 14.54 -9.99 8.56
C GLU A 510 15.55 -9.46 9.60
N ARG A 511 16.72 -8.97 9.16
CA ARG A 511 17.77 -8.39 10.01
C ARG A 511 17.66 -6.86 10.03
N ARG A 512 16.77 -6.35 10.87
CA ARG A 512 16.51 -4.91 10.97
C ARG A 512 17.60 -4.19 11.75
N SER A 513 17.90 -2.95 11.38
CA SER A 513 18.81 -2.09 12.14
C SER A 513 18.21 -1.74 13.51
N ALA A 514 19.07 -1.61 14.52
CA ALA A 514 18.64 -1.24 15.87
C ALA A 514 18.21 0.23 15.93
N ARG A 515 17.09 0.51 16.60
CA ARG A 515 16.65 1.86 16.94
C ARG A 515 16.28 1.92 18.42
N GLY A 516 16.80 2.93 19.13
CA GLY A 516 16.40 3.19 20.51
C GLY A 516 14.94 3.63 20.60
N LEU A 517 14.35 3.54 21.79
CA LEU A 517 12.96 3.90 22.02
C LEU A 517 12.82 4.94 23.13
N ARG A 518 11.90 5.88 22.94
CA ARG A 518 11.35 6.75 23.99
C ARG A 518 9.91 6.38 24.26
N PHE A 519 9.48 6.49 25.52
CA PHE A 519 8.14 6.12 25.94
C PHE A 519 7.28 7.32 26.31
N ARG A 520 6.00 7.25 25.95
CA ARG A 520 4.98 8.21 26.36
C ARG A 520 3.70 7.46 26.74
N GLY A 521 3.25 7.65 27.97
CA GLY A 521 1.97 7.08 28.43
C GLY A 521 0.80 8.02 28.09
N GLU A 522 -0.27 7.49 27.53
CA GLU A 522 -1.46 8.27 27.20
C GLU A 522 -2.76 7.47 27.28
N VAL A 523 -3.89 8.18 27.38
CA VAL A 523 -5.21 7.57 27.31
C VAL A 523 -5.89 8.05 26.03
N PRO A 524 -5.77 7.30 24.92
CA PRO A 524 -6.35 7.68 23.65
C PRO A 524 -7.88 7.57 23.70
N LEU A 525 -8.52 8.12 22.66
CA LEU A 525 -9.91 7.79 22.38
C LEU A 525 -10.04 6.26 22.22
N PRO A 526 -11.08 5.64 22.78
CA PRO A 526 -11.41 4.27 22.45
C PRO A 526 -11.47 4.05 20.93
N GLU A 527 -11.09 2.88 20.44
CA GLU A 527 -11.30 2.59 19.03
C GLU A 527 -12.82 2.60 18.72
N PRO A 528 -13.25 3.13 17.56
CA PRO A 528 -14.65 3.43 17.26
C PRO A 528 -15.58 2.24 17.47
N GLN A 529 -15.13 1.04 17.12
CA GLN A 529 -15.88 -0.20 17.32
C GLN A 529 -16.24 -0.50 18.78
N PHE A 530 -15.44 -0.04 19.75
CA PHE A 530 -15.77 -0.19 21.18
C PHE A 530 -16.71 0.92 21.63
N ALA A 531 -16.53 2.14 21.12
CA ALA A 531 -17.43 3.25 21.37
C ALA A 531 -18.85 2.94 20.83
N TYR A 532 -18.97 2.42 19.61
CA TYR A 532 -20.27 2.09 18.98
C TYR A 532 -21.02 0.99 19.73
N LYS A 533 -20.31 0.06 20.37
CA LYS A 533 -20.92 -0.96 21.25
C LYS A 533 -21.58 -0.37 22.50
N LEU A 534 -21.33 0.90 22.83
CA LEU A 534 -22.07 1.63 23.86
C LEU A 534 -23.43 2.14 23.38
N GLY A 535 -23.79 1.89 22.11
CA GLY A 535 -25.02 2.41 21.52
C GLY A 535 -24.99 3.93 21.41
N LEU A 536 -23.94 4.47 20.79
CA LEU A 536 -23.90 5.90 20.48
C LEU A 536 -25.07 6.25 19.56
N LEU A 537 -25.74 7.37 19.83
CA LEU A 537 -26.66 7.97 18.86
C LEU A 537 -25.85 8.41 17.64
N GLU A 538 -26.46 8.58 16.47
CA GLU A 538 -25.69 8.97 15.28
C GLU A 538 -25.01 10.32 15.42
N GLU A 539 -25.68 11.31 16.00
CA GLU A 539 -25.02 12.58 16.27
C GLU A 539 -23.79 12.41 17.19
N GLU A 540 -23.86 11.47 18.14
CA GLU A 540 -22.71 11.12 19.00
C GLU A 540 -21.63 10.40 18.17
N THR A 541 -22.00 9.49 17.26
CA THR A 541 -21.08 8.83 16.33
C THR A 541 -20.36 9.83 15.43
N THR A 542 -21.09 10.74 14.77
CA THR A 542 -20.52 11.79 13.92
C THR A 542 -19.56 12.67 14.70
N ARG A 543 -19.94 13.08 15.93
CA ARG A 543 -19.04 13.82 16.83
C ARG A 543 -17.81 12.99 17.21
N TYR A 544 -17.98 11.69 17.45
CA TYR A 544 -16.91 10.78 17.84
C TYR A 544 -15.88 10.57 16.71
N ASP A 545 -16.35 10.52 15.47
CA ASP A 545 -15.51 10.35 14.28
C ASP A 545 -14.82 11.63 13.84
N ALA A 546 -15.43 12.78 14.12
CA ALA A 546 -14.79 14.07 13.91
C ALA A 546 -13.63 14.34 14.89
N LEU A 547 -13.51 13.56 15.98
CA LEU A 547 -12.41 13.73 16.92
C LEU A 547 -11.08 13.26 16.30
N PRO A 548 -10.01 14.07 16.41
CA PRO A 548 -8.72 13.68 15.88
C PRO A 548 -8.19 12.44 16.61
N ARG A 549 -7.80 11.43 15.84
CA ARG A 549 -7.13 10.22 16.35
C ARG A 549 -5.71 10.19 15.84
N GLU A 550 -4.79 10.00 16.77
CA GLU A 550 -3.39 9.68 16.46
C GLU A 550 -3.26 8.16 16.55
N VAL A 551 -2.90 7.53 15.44
CA VAL A 551 -2.58 6.11 15.39
C VAL A 551 -1.06 5.99 15.42
N PRO A 552 -0.46 5.65 16.57
CA PRO A 552 0.98 5.55 16.66
C PRO A 552 1.45 4.33 15.87
N THR A 553 2.54 4.47 15.12
CA THR A 553 3.20 3.36 14.42
C THR A 553 3.64 2.27 15.39
N TYR A 554 4.02 2.62 16.62
CA TYR A 554 4.42 1.67 17.65
C TYR A 554 3.73 1.95 18.98
N ALA A 555 3.09 0.93 19.55
CA ALA A 555 2.39 1.01 20.83
C ALA A 555 2.53 -0.27 21.64
N SER A 556 2.47 -0.15 22.97
CA SER A 556 2.27 -1.24 23.92
C SER A 556 1.07 -0.91 24.79
N LEU A 557 0.31 -1.92 25.21
CA LEU A 557 -0.98 -1.75 25.89
C LEU A 557 -2.00 -0.97 25.03
N GLY A 558 -3.17 -0.66 25.62
CA GLY A 558 -4.24 0.04 24.90
C GLY A 558 -5.08 -0.86 24.01
N TYR A 559 -5.49 -0.29 22.88
CA TYR A 559 -6.18 -0.97 21.80
C TYR A 559 -5.26 -1.10 20.58
N ALA A 560 -5.42 -2.19 19.81
CA ALA A 560 -4.80 -2.27 18.50
C ALA A 560 -5.61 -1.38 17.56
N SER A 561 -4.90 -0.54 16.81
CA SER A 561 -5.47 0.31 15.79
C SER A 561 -5.05 -0.29 14.45
N ALA A 562 -6.01 -0.88 13.76
CA ALA A 562 -5.83 -1.51 12.46
C ALA A 562 -6.54 -0.66 11.41
N ALA A 563 -5.97 -0.60 10.20
CA ALA A 563 -6.55 0.09 9.06
C ALA A 563 -7.84 -0.60 8.59
N TYR A 564 -7.89 -1.94 8.64
CA TYR A 564 -9.02 -2.72 8.10
C TYR A 564 -9.77 -3.48 9.18
N TYR A 565 -9.05 -4.03 10.15
CA TYR A 565 -9.68 -4.84 11.18
C TYR A 565 -10.09 -4.09 12.44
N GLN A 566 -11.32 -4.33 12.87
CA GLN A 566 -11.91 -3.70 14.04
C GLN A 566 -12.01 -4.69 15.20
N GLY A 567 -11.42 -4.35 16.37
CA GLY A 567 -11.81 -4.95 17.65
C GLY A 567 -10.75 -5.73 18.41
N LEU A 568 -9.46 -5.51 18.10
CA LEU A 568 -8.36 -6.05 18.89
C LEU A 568 -7.79 -5.05 19.89
N PRO A 569 -7.19 -5.52 21.00
CA PRO A 569 -7.41 -6.84 21.58
C PRO A 569 -8.89 -7.06 21.95
N GLY A 570 -9.32 -8.32 22.02
CA GLY A 570 -10.62 -8.66 22.57
C GLY A 570 -10.77 -8.23 24.05
N ARG A 571 -11.96 -8.42 24.63
CA ARG A 571 -12.23 -8.04 26.04
C ARG A 571 -11.29 -8.69 27.06
N ARG A 572 -10.67 -9.83 26.73
CA ARG A 572 -9.82 -10.64 27.61
C ARG A 572 -8.38 -10.76 27.11
N GLU A 573 -7.96 -9.80 26.31
CA GLU A 573 -6.63 -9.76 25.73
C GLU A 573 -5.98 -8.41 26.00
N THR A 574 -4.66 -8.47 26.03
CA THR A 574 -3.77 -7.34 26.19
C THR A 574 -2.86 -7.25 24.97
N LEU A 575 -2.76 -6.04 24.39
CA LEU A 575 -1.78 -5.73 23.36
C LEU A 575 -0.41 -5.59 24.03
N LEU A 576 0.53 -6.47 23.70
CA LEU A 576 1.91 -6.39 24.17
C LEU A 576 2.72 -5.42 23.32
N LEU A 577 2.56 -5.48 22.00
CA LEU A 577 3.27 -4.65 21.04
C LEU A 577 2.46 -4.52 19.75
N SER A 578 2.39 -3.31 19.21
CA SER A 578 1.95 -3.00 17.85
C SER A 578 3.14 -2.44 17.08
N VAL A 579 3.29 -2.89 15.82
CA VAL A 579 4.39 -2.48 14.94
C VAL A 579 3.82 -2.20 13.55
N GLY A 580 3.83 -0.92 13.16
CA GLY A 580 3.44 -0.47 11.83
C GLY A 580 4.50 -0.71 10.76
N SER A 581 4.13 -0.48 9.50
CA SER A 581 4.95 -0.79 8.34
C SER A 581 6.03 0.24 7.97
N ASP A 582 6.08 1.41 8.65
CA ASP A 582 7.03 2.48 8.31
C ASP A 582 8.49 2.03 8.34
N ASP A 583 8.88 1.24 9.36
CA ASP A 583 10.23 0.66 9.48
C ASP A 583 10.29 -0.83 9.09
N TYR A 584 9.13 -1.45 8.89
CA TYR A 584 8.99 -2.88 8.66
C TYR A 584 8.17 -3.12 7.40
N CYS A 585 8.76 -3.74 6.38
CA CYS A 585 7.95 -4.24 5.29
C CYS A 585 7.17 -5.47 5.79
N TRP A 586 5.93 -5.27 6.23
CA TRP A 586 4.98 -6.34 6.59
C TRP A 586 4.17 -6.83 5.37
N GLY A 587 4.75 -6.74 4.17
CA GLY A 587 4.11 -7.15 2.93
C GLY A 587 2.92 -6.25 2.66
N ASP A 588 1.75 -6.83 2.44
CA ASP A 588 0.50 -6.09 2.26
C ASP A 588 -0.14 -5.67 3.59
N ALA A 589 0.46 -6.06 4.74
CA ALA A 589 -0.04 -5.64 6.04
C ALA A 589 0.42 -4.24 6.44
N SER A 590 -0.54 -3.43 6.92
CA SER A 590 -0.27 -2.09 7.44
C SER A 590 0.45 -2.14 8.79
N SER A 591 0.19 -3.18 9.58
CA SER A 591 0.69 -3.36 10.94
C SER A 591 0.59 -4.81 11.39
N VAL A 592 1.38 -5.17 12.40
CA VAL A 592 1.25 -6.42 13.15
C VAL A 592 1.03 -6.15 14.64
N PHE A 593 0.30 -7.04 15.31
CA PHE A 593 -0.05 -6.91 16.72
C PHE A 593 0.29 -8.19 17.50
N PHE A 594 1.11 -8.05 18.53
CA PHE A 594 1.38 -9.09 19.52
C PHE A 594 0.36 -9.01 20.64
N LEU A 595 -0.47 -10.03 20.77
CA LEU A 595 -1.55 -10.12 21.73
C LEU A 595 -1.29 -11.25 22.73
N ILE A 596 -1.76 -11.09 23.95
CA ILE A 596 -1.77 -12.15 24.96
C ILE A 596 -3.11 -12.17 25.69
N ALA A 597 -3.61 -13.36 25.99
CA ALA A 597 -4.78 -13.48 26.85
C ALA A 597 -4.45 -12.99 28.27
N ASP A 598 -5.39 -12.27 28.91
CA ASP A 598 -5.17 -11.67 30.24
C ASP A 598 -4.82 -12.72 31.31
N ALA A 599 -5.40 -13.92 31.21
CA ALA A 599 -5.08 -15.02 32.11
C ALA A 599 -3.63 -15.52 31.94
N ALA A 600 -3.12 -15.56 30.71
CA ALA A 600 -1.74 -15.93 30.44
C ALA A 600 -0.77 -14.83 30.87
N LEU A 601 -1.12 -13.56 30.65
CA LEU A 601 -0.36 -12.42 31.16
C LEU A 601 -0.26 -12.42 32.70
N ALA A 602 -1.38 -12.66 33.39
CA ALA A 602 -1.41 -12.77 34.85
C ALA A 602 -0.54 -13.94 35.35
N ALA A 603 -0.51 -15.06 34.61
CA ALA A 603 0.37 -16.19 34.87
C ALA A 603 1.82 -15.98 34.40
N ARG A 604 2.12 -14.84 33.75
CA ARG A 604 3.40 -14.54 33.07
C ARG A 604 3.81 -15.60 32.05
N ASP A 605 2.84 -16.26 31.43
CA ASP A 605 3.06 -17.27 30.39
C ASP A 605 3.06 -16.61 29.00
N PHE A 606 4.15 -15.94 28.68
CA PHE A 606 4.34 -15.26 27.39
C PHE A 606 4.47 -16.22 26.20
N SER A 607 4.61 -17.53 26.44
CA SER A 607 4.55 -18.55 25.38
C SER A 607 3.17 -18.64 24.70
N LYS A 608 2.14 -18.05 25.33
CA LYS A 608 0.77 -17.97 24.80
C LYS A 608 0.50 -16.71 23.98
N ALA A 609 1.49 -15.83 23.83
CA ALA A 609 1.33 -14.67 22.97
C ALA A 609 1.13 -15.12 21.51
N VAL A 610 0.30 -14.39 20.78
CA VAL A 610 0.06 -14.57 19.35
C VAL A 610 0.42 -13.30 18.62
N CYS A 611 0.76 -13.39 17.34
CA CYS A 611 0.92 -12.23 16.46
C CYS A 611 -0.08 -12.32 15.31
N VAL A 612 -0.72 -11.21 15.01
CA VAL A 612 -1.71 -11.08 13.93
C VAL A 612 -1.32 -9.94 13.01
N ALA A 613 -1.60 -10.07 11.72
CA ALA A 613 -1.35 -9.06 10.70
C ALA A 613 -2.66 -8.38 10.28
N ASP A 614 -2.61 -7.07 10.06
CA ASP A 614 -3.71 -6.29 9.49
C ASP A 614 -3.42 -6.02 8.01
N GLU A 615 -3.88 -6.94 7.16
CA GLU A 615 -3.70 -6.93 5.71
C GLU A 615 -4.63 -5.91 5.02
N CYS A 616 -4.10 -5.24 3.99
CA CYS A 616 -4.80 -4.21 3.21
C CYS A 616 -5.79 -4.73 2.17
#